data_AF-A0A2I0VQE7-F1
#
_entry.id   AF-A0A2I0VQE7-F1
#
_cell.length_a   1.000
_cell.length_b   1.000
_cell.length_c   1.000
_cell.angle_alpha   90.00
_cell.angle_beta   90.00
_cell.angle_gamma   90.00
#
_symmetry.space_group_name_H-M   'P 1'
#
loop_
_entity.id
_entity.type
_entity.pdbx_description
1 polymer ?
#
loop_
_entity_poly.entity_id
_entity_poly.type
_entity_poly.pdbx_seq_one_letter_code
_entity_poly.pdbx_strand_id
1 'polypeptide(L)'
;MAVIGKLKTADILNSRGMAVPITCSLCQTFPENHNHIFFGCEFSFTILTRMLPELNCFLLRPTLPQIFEFYEHSVSHNKLEKDLGCLTVSCVIYHIWKERNIRRFSNLSTNSVKIICNISYAIRLKISRWKGKDTLLRRLSGI
;
A
#
# COMPACT_ATOMS: atom_id res chain seq x y z
N MET A 1 -2.45 4.54 -11.93
CA MET A 1 -1.27 3.82 -12.48
C MET A 1 -1.07 2.45 -11.84
N ALA A 2 -1.07 2.34 -10.50
CA ALA A 2 -0.97 1.04 -9.82
C ALA A 2 -2.15 0.12 -10.14
N VAL A 3 -3.39 0.57 -9.94
CA VAL A 3 -4.59 -0.27 -10.20
C VAL A 3 -4.66 -0.81 -11.63
N ILE A 4 -4.18 -0.04 -12.62
CA ILE A 4 -4.15 -0.43 -14.04
C ILE A 4 -2.91 -1.25 -14.44
N GLY A 5 -2.03 -1.61 -13.50
CA GLY A 5 -0.85 -2.45 -13.77
C GLY A 5 0.23 -1.82 -14.65
N LYS A 6 0.25 -0.48 -14.81
CA LYS A 6 1.18 0.22 -15.73
C LYS A 6 2.47 0.72 -15.07
N LEU A 7 2.86 0.13 -13.94
CA LEU A 7 4.07 0.51 -13.21
C LEU A 7 5.30 -0.23 -13.76
N LYS A 8 6.48 0.40 -13.68
CA LYS A 8 7.74 -0.13 -14.23
C LYS A 8 8.42 -1.11 -13.25
N THR A 9 7.85 -2.30 -13.13
CA THR A 9 8.37 -3.41 -12.31
C THR A 9 9.50 -4.16 -13.03
N ALA A 10 10.30 -4.94 -12.30
CA ALA A 10 11.49 -5.58 -12.86
C ALA A 10 11.16 -6.57 -13.99
N ASP A 11 10.06 -7.32 -13.89
CA ASP A 11 9.50 -8.15 -14.96
C ASP A 11 9.19 -7.36 -16.24
N ILE A 12 8.55 -6.20 -16.11
CA ILE A 12 8.22 -5.31 -17.24
C ILE A 12 9.48 -4.67 -17.84
N LEU A 13 10.48 -4.35 -17.03
CA LEU A 13 11.74 -3.79 -17.51
C LEU A 13 12.57 -4.86 -18.25
N ASN A 14 12.67 -6.07 -17.71
CA ASN A 14 13.39 -7.18 -18.35
C ASN A 14 12.72 -7.63 -19.65
N SER A 15 11.39 -7.70 -19.72
CA SER A 15 10.68 -8.01 -20.97
C SER A 15 10.91 -6.97 -22.08
N ARG A 16 11.37 -5.77 -21.71
CA ARG A 16 11.77 -4.69 -22.64
C ARG A 16 13.29 -4.65 -22.92
N GLY A 17 14.03 -5.68 -22.50
CA GLY A 17 15.47 -5.78 -22.73
C GLY A 17 16.35 -4.95 -21.77
N MET A 18 15.78 -4.35 -20.73
CA MET A 18 16.57 -3.68 -19.68
C MET A 18 16.97 -4.70 -18.62
N ALA A 19 18.26 -5.03 -18.56
CA ALA A 19 18.81 -5.95 -17.56
C ALA A 19 18.71 -5.32 -16.16
N VAL A 20 17.74 -5.78 -15.37
CA VAL A 20 17.55 -5.33 -13.99
C VAL A 20 17.34 -6.53 -13.06
N PRO A 21 17.82 -6.50 -11.80
CA PRO A 21 17.70 -7.65 -10.90
C PRO A 21 16.25 -8.12 -10.72
N ILE A 22 15.95 -9.38 -11.01
CA ILE A 22 14.58 -9.89 -10.95
C ILE A 22 14.03 -9.99 -9.53
N THR A 23 14.89 -10.04 -8.52
CA THR A 23 14.49 -10.13 -7.11
C THR A 23 13.83 -8.84 -6.63
N CYS A 24 12.73 -8.99 -5.88
CA CYS A 24 11.99 -7.91 -5.26
C CYS A 24 12.86 -7.14 -4.27
N SER A 25 12.99 -5.82 -4.47
CA SER A 25 13.83 -4.99 -3.59
C SER A 25 13.26 -4.81 -2.17
N LEU A 26 11.99 -5.16 -1.96
CA LEU A 26 11.30 -5.03 -0.67
C LEU A 26 11.57 -6.23 0.25
N CYS A 27 11.36 -7.47 -0.22
CA CYS A 27 11.55 -8.68 0.58
C CYS A 27 12.87 -9.41 0.31
N GLN A 28 13.52 -9.16 -0.83
CA GLN A 28 14.74 -9.84 -1.27
C GLN A 28 14.60 -11.38 -1.43
N THR A 29 13.37 -11.91 -1.51
CA THR A 29 13.10 -13.35 -1.55
C THR A 29 12.50 -13.83 -2.87
N PHE A 30 11.51 -13.11 -3.40
CA PHE A 30 10.74 -13.55 -4.56
C PHE A 30 10.97 -12.65 -5.78
N PRO A 31 10.66 -13.12 -7.00
CA PRO A 31 10.67 -12.29 -8.19
C PRO A 31 9.74 -11.08 -8.08
N GLU A 32 10.21 -9.93 -8.55
CA GLU A 32 9.47 -8.69 -8.55
C GLU A 32 8.50 -8.64 -9.74
N ASN A 33 7.21 -8.61 -9.43
CA ASN A 33 6.14 -8.30 -10.36
C ASN A 33 5.09 -7.44 -9.65
N HIS A 34 4.13 -6.94 -10.42
CA HIS A 34 3.09 -6.05 -9.90
C HIS A 34 2.30 -6.65 -8.73
N ASN A 35 1.84 -7.90 -8.86
CA ASN A 35 1.06 -8.58 -7.83
C ASN A 35 1.88 -8.85 -6.57
N HIS A 36 3.16 -9.16 -6.73
CA HIS A 36 4.06 -9.33 -5.61
C HIS A 36 4.29 -8.00 -4.86
N ILE A 37 4.57 -6.90 -5.56
CA ILE A 37 4.81 -5.60 -4.89
C ILE A 37 3.57 -5.14 -4.11
N PHE A 38 2.38 -5.29 -4.69
CA PHE A 38 1.14 -4.85 -4.06
C PHE A 38 0.46 -6.02 -3.36
N PHE A 39 1.01 -6.34 -2.19
CA PHE A 39 0.44 -7.23 -1.16
C PHE A 39 0.68 -8.72 -1.32
N GLY A 40 1.34 -9.18 -2.40
CA GLY A 40 1.96 -10.51 -2.42
C GLY A 40 3.24 -10.58 -1.58
N CYS A 41 3.95 -9.47 -1.43
CA CYS A 41 5.21 -9.33 -0.70
C CYS A 41 4.96 -9.16 0.80
N GLU A 42 5.67 -9.91 1.64
CA GLU A 42 5.54 -9.84 3.10
C GLU A 42 5.68 -8.40 3.61
N PHE A 43 6.74 -7.69 3.19
CA PHE A 43 6.98 -6.30 3.59
C PHE A 43 5.79 -5.38 3.27
N SER A 44 5.23 -5.52 2.07
CA SER A 44 4.09 -4.71 1.62
C SER A 44 2.81 -5.07 2.37
N PHE A 45 2.61 -6.35 2.66
CA PHE A 45 1.43 -6.88 3.32
C PHE A 45 1.40 -6.49 4.81
N THR A 46 2.55 -6.57 5.50
CA THR A 46 2.66 -6.08 6.89
C THR A 46 2.28 -4.61 7.02
N ILE A 47 2.69 -3.75 6.07
CA ILE A 47 2.32 -2.34 6.08
C ILE A 47 0.81 -2.19 5.86
N LEU A 48 0.24 -2.92 4.90
CA LEU A 48 -1.20 -2.88 4.62
C LEU A 48 -2.02 -3.27 5.85
N THR A 49 -1.76 -4.43 6.45
CA THR A 49 -2.57 -4.96 7.57
C THR A 49 -2.37 -4.17 8.85
N ARG A 50 -1.20 -3.53 9.04
CA ARG A 50 -1.00 -2.61 10.16
C ARG A 50 -1.80 -1.32 9.99
N MET A 51 -1.90 -0.80 8.76
CA MET A 51 -2.68 0.40 8.46
C MET A 51 -4.19 0.14 8.42
N LEU A 52 -4.60 -1.04 7.94
CA LEU A 52 -5.98 -1.45 7.72
C LEU A 52 -6.20 -2.88 8.25
N PRO A 53 -6.34 -3.04 9.58
CA PRO A 53 -6.48 -4.36 10.19
C PRO A 53 -7.72 -5.14 9.74
N GLU A 54 -8.77 -4.44 9.30
CA GLU A 54 -9.99 -5.01 8.74
C GLU A 54 -9.75 -5.87 7.49
N LEU A 55 -8.67 -5.64 6.73
CA LEU A 55 -8.31 -6.45 5.57
C LEU A 55 -7.75 -7.83 5.95
N ASN A 56 -7.58 -8.15 7.24
CA ASN A 56 -7.28 -9.52 7.69
C ASN A 56 -8.49 -10.45 7.61
N CYS A 57 -9.69 -9.96 7.26
CA CYS A 57 -10.86 -10.81 7.04
C CYS A 57 -10.76 -11.68 5.78
N PHE A 58 -9.84 -11.37 4.86
CA PHE A 58 -9.64 -12.16 3.66
C PHE A 58 -8.92 -13.48 3.97
N LEU A 59 -9.41 -14.58 3.38
CA LEU A 59 -8.76 -15.90 3.48
C LEU A 59 -7.37 -15.94 2.83
N LEU A 60 -7.18 -15.15 1.76
CA LEU A 60 -5.94 -15.02 1.00
C LEU A 60 -5.52 -13.55 0.92
N ARG A 61 -4.26 -13.27 0.59
CA ARG A 61 -3.78 -11.90 0.41
C ARG A 61 -4.58 -11.22 -0.70
N PRO A 62 -5.28 -10.10 -0.43
CA PRO A 62 -6.14 -9.47 -1.40
C PRO A 62 -5.33 -8.75 -2.47
N THR A 63 -5.81 -8.81 -3.71
CA THR A 63 -5.28 -8.00 -4.81
C THR A 63 -5.74 -6.55 -4.68
N LEU A 64 -5.07 -5.64 -5.40
CA LEU A 64 -5.43 -4.23 -5.43
C LEU A 64 -6.92 -3.99 -5.76
N PRO A 65 -7.49 -4.58 -6.84
CA PRO A 65 -8.91 -4.39 -7.16
C PRO A 65 -9.84 -4.87 -6.03
N GLN A 66 -9.56 -6.05 -5.44
CA GLN A 66 -10.36 -6.63 -4.37
C GLN A 66 -10.43 -5.73 -3.13
N ILE A 67 -9.36 -5.01 -2.80
CA ILE A 67 -9.37 -4.06 -1.68
C ILE A 67 -10.30 -2.88 -1.97
N PHE A 68 -10.29 -2.34 -3.19
CA PHE A 68 -11.19 -1.24 -3.54
C PHE A 68 -12.65 -1.69 -3.60
N GLU A 69 -12.91 -2.87 -4.18
CA GLU A 69 -14.24 -3.51 -4.19
C GLU A 69 -14.75 -3.75 -2.76
N PHE A 70 -13.88 -4.18 -1.83
CA PHE A 70 -14.24 -4.35 -0.43
C PHE A 70 -14.78 -3.06 0.20
N TYR A 71 -14.12 -1.93 -0.01
CA TYR A 71 -14.61 -0.65 0.52
C TYR A 71 -15.88 -0.20 -0.19
N GLU A 72 -15.95 -0.33 -1.51
CA GLU A 72 -17.11 0.03 -2.32
C GLU A 72 -18.38 -0.71 -1.86
N HIS A 73 -18.29 -2.03 -1.73
CA HIS A 73 -19.42 -2.89 -1.39
C HIS A 73 -19.66 -3.08 0.12
N SER A 74 -18.80 -2.54 0.99
CA SER A 74 -19.01 -2.68 2.43
C SER A 74 -20.30 -2.00 2.89
N VAL A 75 -21.16 -2.77 3.58
CA VAL A 75 -22.42 -2.26 4.17
C VAL A 75 -22.17 -1.69 5.57
N SER A 76 -21.11 -2.14 6.24
CA SER A 76 -20.72 -1.74 7.59
C SER A 76 -20.07 -0.36 7.67
N HIS A 77 -19.56 0.18 6.57
CA HIS A 77 -18.85 1.46 6.55
C HIS A 77 -19.73 2.57 6.00
N ASN A 78 -19.76 3.71 6.69
CA ASN A 78 -20.36 4.91 6.14
C ASN A 78 -19.47 5.52 5.04
N LYS A 79 -19.99 6.51 4.30
CA LYS A 79 -19.27 7.15 3.19
C LYS A 79 -17.88 7.68 3.60
N LEU A 80 -17.77 8.35 4.75
CA LEU A 80 -16.49 8.91 5.22
C LEU A 80 -15.47 7.82 5.54
N GLU A 81 -15.93 6.68 6.08
CA GLU A 81 -15.07 5.53 6.36
C GLU A 81 -14.59 4.85 5.08
N LYS A 82 -15.46 4.70 4.08
CA LYS A 82 -15.08 4.21 2.76
C LYS A 82 -14.05 5.14 2.11
N ASP A 83 -14.28 6.44 2.15
CA ASP A 83 -13.36 7.45 1.62
C ASP A 83 -12.01 7.41 2.35
N LEU A 84 -12.00 7.23 3.68
CA LEU A 84 -10.77 7.08 4.46
C LEU A 84 -10.04 5.78 4.13
N GLY A 85 -10.75 4.66 3.97
CA GLY A 85 -10.20 3.38 3.56
C GLY A 85 -9.49 3.49 2.21
N CYS A 86 -10.21 3.99 1.19
CA CYS A 86 -9.67 4.24 -0.14
C CYS A 86 -8.46 5.20 -0.13
N LEU A 87 -8.51 6.26 0.69
CA LEU A 87 -7.38 7.18 0.88
C LEU A 87 -6.18 6.46 1.49
N THR A 88 -6.41 5.66 2.52
CA THR A 88 -5.36 4.91 3.24
C THR A 88 -4.68 3.92 2.32
N VAL A 89 -5.46 3.13 1.56
CA VAL A 89 -4.95 2.21 0.53
C VAL A 89 -4.12 2.96 -0.51
N SER A 90 -4.60 4.12 -0.97
CA SER A 90 -3.88 4.95 -1.94
C SER A 90 -2.54 5.46 -1.40
N CYS A 91 -2.49 5.89 -0.14
CA CYS A 91 -1.25 6.29 0.53
C CYS A 91 -0.29 5.10 0.68
N VAL A 92 -0.80 3.92 1.10
CA VAL A 92 -0.01 2.69 1.23
C VAL A 92 0.64 2.32 -0.11
N ILE A 93 -0.13 2.28 -1.20
CA ILE A 93 0.35 2.02 -2.56
C ILE A 93 1.48 2.98 -2.93
N TYR A 94 1.26 4.27 -2.73
CA TYR A 94 2.25 5.29 -3.07
C TYR A 94 3.55 5.12 -2.28
N HIS A 95 3.46 4.92 -0.97
CA HIS A 95 4.62 4.80 -0.11
C HIS A 95 5.39 3.50 -0.35
N ILE A 96 4.71 2.38 -0.63
CA ILE A 96 5.35 1.12 -1.07
C ILE A 96 6.11 1.34 -2.38
N TRP A 97 5.47 1.96 -3.37
CA TRP A 97 6.10 2.23 -4.65
C TRP A 97 7.32 3.15 -4.52
N LYS A 98 7.20 4.20 -3.70
CA LYS A 98 8.28 5.12 -3.38
C LYS A 98 9.45 4.38 -2.72
N GLU A 99 9.19 3.58 -1.70
CA GLU A 99 10.22 2.80 -1.00
C GLU A 99 10.92 1.81 -1.93
N ARG A 100 10.15 1.08 -2.76
CA ARG A 100 10.71 0.17 -3.77
C ARG A 100 11.70 0.90 -4.66
N ASN A 101 11.35 2.09 -5.15
CA ASN A 101 12.23 2.88 -6.01
C ASN A 101 13.48 3.37 -5.27
N ILE A 102 13.35 3.82 -4.02
CA ILE A 102 14.50 4.23 -3.19
C ILE A 102 15.47 3.05 -3.01
N ARG A 103 14.96 1.87 -2.65
CA ARG A 103 15.80 0.67 -2.51
C ARG A 103 16.47 0.28 -3.82
N ARG A 104 15.75 0.42 -4.94
CA ARG A 104 16.22 0.00 -6.25
C ARG A 104 17.29 0.93 -6.84
N PHE A 105 17.14 2.24 -6.68
CA PHE A 105 17.97 3.23 -7.38
C PHE A 105 18.91 4.01 -6.46
N SER A 106 18.72 3.94 -5.15
CA SER A 106 19.55 4.65 -4.17
C SER A 106 20.18 3.70 -3.15
N ASN A 107 19.83 2.41 -3.15
CA ASN A 107 20.30 1.40 -2.21
C ASN A 107 20.10 1.79 -0.73
N LEU A 108 19.12 2.65 -0.46
CA LEU A 108 18.70 3.04 0.88
C LEU A 108 17.46 2.23 1.25
N SER A 109 17.34 1.86 2.52
CA SER A 109 16.15 1.16 3.02
C SER A 109 15.60 1.83 4.26
N THR A 110 14.28 1.95 4.28
CA THR A 110 13.51 2.41 5.43
C THR A 110 12.78 1.21 6.03
N ASN A 111 12.81 1.09 7.35
CA ASN A 111 12.04 0.05 8.04
C ASN A 111 10.52 0.29 7.88
N SER A 112 9.73 -0.78 7.99
CA SER A 112 8.28 -0.74 7.81
C SER A 112 7.59 0.22 8.78
N VAL A 113 8.05 0.27 10.05
CA VAL A 113 7.49 1.14 11.10
C VAL A 113 7.58 2.62 10.71
N LYS A 114 8.72 3.09 10.21
CA LYS A 114 8.91 4.47 9.78
C LYS A 114 8.07 4.79 8.54
N ILE A 115 7.86 3.83 7.65
CA ILE A 115 6.94 3.99 6.52
C ILE A 115 5.50 4.14 7.01
N ILE A 116 5.06 3.30 7.96
CA ILE A 116 3.74 3.39 8.60
C ILE A 116 3.55 4.77 9.24
N CYS A 117 4.53 5.26 10.02
CA CYS A 117 4.47 6.60 10.61
C CYS A 117 4.33 7.70 9.54
N ASN A 118 5.09 7.60 8.43
CA ASN A 118 5.01 8.55 7.33
C ASN A 118 3.63 8.53 6.65
N ILE A 119 3.06 7.34 6.45
CA ILE A 119 1.72 7.17 5.88
C ILE A 119 0.68 7.78 6.81
N SER A 120 0.72 7.46 8.11
CA SER A 120 -0.20 8.01 9.13
C SER A 120 -0.13 9.54 9.17
N TYR A 121 1.07 10.11 9.13
CA TYR A 121 1.26 11.55 9.06
C TYR A 121 0.64 12.14 7.79
N ALA A 122 0.91 11.54 6.62
CA ALA A 122 0.35 11.99 5.35
C ALA A 122 -1.19 11.94 5.34
N ILE A 123 -1.79 10.90 5.91
CA ILE A 123 -3.25 10.77 6.03
C ILE A 123 -3.81 11.88 6.92
N ARG A 124 -3.23 12.11 8.12
CA ARG A 124 -3.66 13.17 9.04
C ARG A 124 -3.68 14.54 8.37
N LEU A 125 -2.65 14.85 7.58
CA LEU A 125 -2.60 16.09 6.79
C LEU A 125 -3.71 16.15 5.73
N LYS A 126 -3.94 15.06 4.99
CA LYS A 126 -4.95 15.01 3.92
C LYS A 126 -6.39 15.11 4.43
N ILE A 127 -6.68 14.54 5.60
CA ILE A 127 -8.02 14.59 6.21
C ILE A 127 -8.25 15.83 7.09
N SER A 128 -7.24 16.70 7.26
CA SER A 128 -7.29 17.86 8.17
C SER A 128 -8.48 18.80 7.91
N ARG A 129 -8.94 18.87 6.65
CA ARG A 129 -10.06 19.70 6.17
C ARG A 129 -11.38 18.93 6.03
N TRP A 130 -11.43 17.64 6.34
CA TRP A 130 -12.64 16.84 6.23
C TRP A 130 -13.60 17.14 7.38
N LYS A 131 -14.91 17.17 7.09
CA LYS A 131 -15.94 17.22 8.13
C LYS A 131 -15.97 15.86 8.86
N GLY A 132 -15.99 15.86 10.20
CA GLY A 132 -16.00 14.63 11.00
C GLY A 132 -14.62 13.99 11.25
N LYS A 133 -13.53 14.73 11.07
CA LYS A 133 -12.16 14.22 11.21
C LYS A 133 -11.83 13.65 12.59
N ASP A 134 -12.43 14.16 13.67
CA ASP A 134 -12.07 13.75 15.04
C ASP A 134 -12.47 12.30 15.31
N THR A 135 -13.59 11.85 14.74
CA THR A 135 -14.02 10.45 14.75
C THR A 135 -13.05 9.55 13.98
N LEU A 136 -12.50 10.03 12.87
CA LEU A 136 -11.55 9.31 12.02
C LEU A 136 -10.16 9.21 12.66
N LEU A 137 -9.69 10.29 13.28
CA LEU A 137 -8.40 10.34 13.98
C LEU A 137 -8.35 9.35 15.13
N ARG A 138 -9.47 9.10 15.82
CA ARG A 138 -9.55 8.10 16.90
C ARG A 138 -9.24 6.68 16.42
N ARG A 139 -9.61 6.31 15.19
CA ARG A 139 -9.22 5.01 14.58
C ARG A 139 -7.73 4.96 14.22
N LEU A 140 -7.18 6.07 13.72
CA LEU A 140 -5.75 6.20 13.38
C LEU A 140 -4.83 6.32 14.61
N SER A 141 -5.39 6.51 15.81
CA SER A 141 -4.63 6.65 17.07
C SER A 141 -4.21 5.31 17.67
N GLY A 142 -4.74 4.18 17.16
CA GLY A 142 -4.36 2.82 17.56
C GLY A 142 -3.28 2.16 16.68
N ILE A 143 -2.72 2.92 15.72
CA ILE A 143 -1.67 2.51 14.79
C ILE A 143 -0.34 3.13 15.23
#